data_AF-A0A971LYM1-F1
#
_entry.id   AF-A0A971LYM1-F1
#
_cell.length_a   1.000
_cell.length_b   1.000
_cell.length_c   1.000
_cell.angle_alpha   90.00
_cell.angle_beta   90.00
_cell.angle_gamma   90.00
#
_symmetry.space_group_name_H-M   'P 1'
#
loop_
_entity.id
_entity.type
_entity.pdbx_description
1 polymer ?
#
loop_
_entity_poly.entity_id
_entity_poly.type
_entity_poly.pdbx_seq_one_letter_code
_entity_poly.pdbx_strand_id
1 'polypeptide(L)'
;MIVKVGKIEDFFLSSYTGQGYFSFFNDRLEKAKEVYLIQGGTSRIRSRIMRNLAINFVDRGYQVQRVHSPANLKNLEGLIIPELGILFIGEDCYRLLSTELSLNSKKVLELNDILDEEKFRESKDRIHKMLERINIHRELVYENLRKLEELEEKLEDIYQESVNFHKVNELEEKFIEKILDI
;
A
#
# COMPACT_ATOMS: atom_id res chain seq x y z
N MET A 1 7.87 37.02 9.04
CA MET A 1 8.20 35.58 9.14
C MET A 1 7.17 34.82 8.32
N ILE A 2 7.57 34.17 7.22
CA ILE A 2 6.64 33.35 6.41
C ILE A 2 6.64 31.96 7.03
N VAL A 3 5.53 31.57 7.65
CA VAL A 3 5.34 30.19 8.12
C VAL A 3 5.00 29.35 6.90
N LYS A 4 5.92 28.48 6.47
CA LYS A 4 5.66 27.52 5.40
C LYS A 4 5.10 26.25 6.01
N VAL A 5 3.82 25.99 5.80
CA VAL A 5 3.18 24.73 6.16
C VAL A 5 3.42 23.71 5.04
N GLY A 6 3.72 22.48 5.43
CA GLY A 6 3.92 21.37 4.52
C GLY A 6 2.62 20.93 3.83
N LYS A 7 2.71 19.97 2.93
CA LYS A 7 1.54 19.39 2.25
C LYS A 7 1.40 17.92 2.61
N ILE A 8 0.15 17.47 2.71
CA ILE A 8 -0.17 16.05 2.82
C ILE A 8 -0.69 15.59 1.47
N GLU A 9 -0.14 14.48 0.99
CA GLU A 9 -0.63 13.74 -0.15
C GLU A 9 -0.97 12.31 0.28
N ASP A 10 -2.00 11.74 -0.33
CA ASP A 10 -2.48 10.40 -0.03
C ASP A 10 -2.19 9.48 -1.21
N PHE A 11 -1.64 8.31 -0.91
CA PHE A 11 -1.25 7.30 -1.89
C PHE A 11 -1.80 5.92 -1.52
N PHE A 12 -1.95 5.10 -2.54
CA PHE A 12 -2.07 3.65 -2.43
C PHE A 12 -0.85 3.06 -3.11
N LEU A 13 -0.01 2.35 -2.35
CA LEU A 13 1.19 1.70 -2.88
C LEU A 13 1.07 0.18 -2.88
N SER A 14 -0.06 -0.35 -2.47
CA SER A 14 -0.28 -1.79 -2.48
C SER A 14 -1.74 -2.14 -2.76
N SER A 15 -1.93 -3.35 -3.26
CA SER A 15 -3.25 -3.94 -3.51
C SER A 15 -3.18 -5.45 -3.41
N TYR A 16 -4.36 -6.09 -3.37
CA TYR A 16 -4.50 -7.51 -3.57
C TYR A 16 -4.79 -7.80 -5.05
N THR A 17 -4.12 -8.79 -5.61
CA THR A 17 -4.22 -9.26 -7.01
C THR A 17 -4.41 -10.77 -7.04
N GLY A 18 -4.72 -11.37 -8.19
CA GLY A 18 -4.78 -12.83 -8.34
C GLY A 18 -3.43 -13.53 -8.13
N GLN A 19 -2.34 -12.77 -8.24
CA GLN A 19 -0.97 -13.20 -7.93
C GLN A 19 -0.58 -13.00 -6.45
N GLY A 20 -1.44 -12.39 -5.64
CA GLY A 20 -1.19 -12.14 -4.22
C GLY A 20 -1.13 -10.65 -3.86
N TYR A 21 -0.45 -10.34 -2.75
CA TYR A 21 -0.22 -8.95 -2.34
C TYR A 21 0.85 -8.32 -3.23
N PHE A 22 0.46 -7.29 -3.98
CA PHE A 22 1.37 -6.53 -4.82
C PHE A 22 1.65 -5.17 -4.17
N SER A 23 2.92 -4.73 -4.20
CA SER A 23 3.28 -3.44 -3.63
C SER A 23 4.47 -2.76 -4.29
N PHE A 24 4.34 -1.45 -4.46
CA PHE A 24 5.39 -0.50 -4.82
C PHE A 24 6.21 -0.02 -3.61
N PHE A 25 6.04 -0.60 -2.42
CA PHE A 25 6.86 -0.25 -1.26
C PHE A 25 8.33 -0.62 -1.44
N ASN A 26 8.64 -1.67 -2.22
CA ASN A 26 10.03 -2.07 -2.49
C ASN A 26 10.82 -0.92 -3.11
N ASP A 27 10.28 -0.29 -4.15
CA ASP A 27 10.88 0.89 -4.79
C ASP A 27 11.08 2.07 -3.82
N ARG A 28 10.18 2.22 -2.83
CA ARG A 28 10.28 3.28 -1.81
C ARG A 28 11.30 2.93 -0.73
N LEU A 29 11.39 1.66 -0.34
CA LEU A 29 12.34 1.15 0.63
C LEU A 29 13.78 1.30 0.13
N GLU A 30 14.04 0.96 -1.12
CA GLU A 30 15.37 1.10 -1.73
C GLU A 30 15.86 2.56 -1.80
N LYS A 31 14.93 3.50 -1.98
CA LYS A 31 15.23 4.94 -2.08
C LYS A 31 15.26 5.64 -0.72
N ALA A 32 14.82 4.97 0.34
CA ALA A 32 14.78 5.55 1.68
C ALA A 32 16.19 5.60 2.29
N LYS A 33 16.53 6.75 2.87
CA LYS A 33 17.76 6.90 3.68
C LYS A 33 17.58 6.22 5.03
N GLU A 34 16.40 6.39 5.63
CA GLU A 34 16.05 5.78 6.92
C GLU A 34 14.69 5.11 6.85
N VAL A 35 14.62 3.87 7.37
CA VAL A 35 13.39 3.10 7.45
C VAL A 35 13.03 2.84 8.90
N TYR A 36 11.83 3.20 9.29
CA TYR A 36 11.25 2.96 10.60
C TYR A 36 10.17 1.88 10.50
N LEU A 37 10.45 0.68 10.98
CA LEU A 37 9.45 -0.37 11.09
C LEU A 37 8.67 -0.19 12.40
N ILE A 38 7.36 0.00 12.31
CA ILE A 38 6.46 0.07 13.47
C ILE A 38 5.88 -1.33 13.72
N GLN A 39 6.34 -1.98 14.79
CA GLN A 39 5.95 -3.33 15.20
C GLN A 39 5.02 -3.30 16.40
N GLY A 40 4.23 -4.37 16.56
CA GLY A 40 3.31 -4.49 17.66
C GLY A 40 2.11 -3.55 17.57
N GLY A 41 1.26 -3.62 18.60
CA GLY A 41 -0.04 -2.94 18.59
C GLY A 41 -0.95 -3.41 17.45
N THR A 42 -2.06 -2.71 17.23
CA THR A 42 -2.96 -2.99 16.11
C THR A 42 -2.64 -2.10 14.91
N SER A 43 -3.04 -2.51 13.70
CA SER A 43 -2.93 -1.69 12.49
C SER A 43 -3.54 -0.28 12.67
N ARG A 44 -4.62 -0.18 13.44
CA ARG A 44 -5.27 1.10 13.79
C ARG A 44 -4.40 1.98 14.69
N ILE A 45 -3.68 1.40 15.66
CA ILE A 45 -2.76 2.13 16.55
C ILE A 45 -1.57 2.65 15.75
N ARG A 46 -0.93 1.78 14.95
CA ARG A 46 0.18 2.18 14.07
C ARG A 46 -0.21 3.30 13.12
N SER A 47 -1.38 3.17 12.49
CA SER A 47 -1.99 4.19 11.64
C SER A 47 -2.20 5.53 12.38
N ARG A 48 -2.67 5.50 13.63
CA ARG A 48 -2.83 6.71 14.45
C ARG A 48 -1.49 7.39 14.74
N ILE A 49 -0.46 6.61 15.06
CA ILE A 49 0.90 7.11 15.28
C ILE A 49 1.42 7.78 14.01
N MET A 50 1.31 7.11 12.85
CA MET A 50 1.71 7.68 11.56
C MET A 50 0.96 8.97 11.23
N ARG A 51 -0.33 9.08 11.54
CA ARG A 51 -1.08 10.34 11.35
C ARG A 51 -0.59 11.46 12.25
N ASN A 52 -0.28 11.16 13.51
CA ASN A 52 0.27 12.15 14.42
C ASN A 52 1.65 12.62 13.94
N LEU A 53 2.51 11.70 13.48
CA LEU A 53 3.80 12.03 12.88
C LEU A 53 3.61 12.91 11.63
N ALA A 54 2.66 12.57 10.76
CA ALA A 54 2.35 13.35 9.56
C ALA A 54 2.07 14.82 9.88
N ILE A 55 1.20 15.07 10.87
CA ILE A 55 0.87 16.43 11.33
C ILE A 55 2.13 17.15 11.81
N ASN A 56 2.95 16.50 12.64
CA ASN A 56 4.19 17.08 13.16
C ASN A 56 5.21 17.45 12.06
N PHE A 57 5.30 16.68 10.98
CA PHE A 57 6.18 17.01 9.86
C PHE A 57 5.61 18.13 8.99
N VAL A 58 4.30 18.13 8.76
CA VAL A 58 3.59 19.19 8.02
C VAL A 58 3.71 20.54 8.72
N ASP A 59 3.53 20.57 10.05
CA ASP A 59 3.67 21.79 10.85
C ASP A 59 5.10 22.37 10.79
N ARG A 60 6.09 21.54 10.46
CA ARG A 60 7.49 21.94 10.26
C ARG A 60 7.83 22.28 8.80
N GLY A 61 6.86 22.24 7.90
CA GLY A 61 7.03 22.65 6.50
C GLY A 61 7.41 21.53 5.52
N TYR A 62 7.41 20.26 5.95
CA TYR A 62 7.75 19.12 5.10
C TYR A 62 6.54 18.58 4.34
N GLN A 63 6.76 18.14 3.10
CA GLN A 63 5.79 17.31 2.39
C GLN A 63 5.75 15.92 3.01
N VAL A 64 4.54 15.38 3.12
CA VAL A 64 4.28 14.08 3.71
C VAL A 64 3.36 13.30 2.79
N GLN A 65 3.71 12.04 2.54
CA GLN A 65 2.89 11.11 1.77
C GLN A 65 2.36 10.03 2.71
N ARG A 66 1.04 9.95 2.86
CA ARG A 66 0.36 8.92 3.64
C ARG A 66 -0.02 7.76 2.72
N VAL A 67 0.36 6.56 3.10
CA VAL A 67 0.05 5.36 2.31
C VAL A 67 -1.04 4.58 3.00
N HIS A 68 -2.20 4.48 2.35
CA HIS A 68 -3.37 3.78 2.87
C HIS A 68 -3.30 2.29 2.59
N SER A 69 -3.85 1.50 3.52
CA SER A 69 -3.86 0.05 3.41
C SER A 69 -5.00 -0.44 2.51
N PRO A 70 -4.75 -1.40 1.60
CA PRO A 70 -5.79 -2.01 0.78
C PRO A 70 -6.74 -2.89 1.62
N ALA A 71 -6.31 -3.33 2.81
CA ALA A 71 -7.16 -4.10 3.72
C ALA A 71 -8.21 -3.22 4.43
N ASN A 72 -7.90 -1.94 4.66
CA ASN A 72 -8.77 -0.98 5.29
C ASN A 72 -8.31 0.44 4.96
N LEU A 73 -9.04 1.12 4.09
CA LEU A 73 -8.73 2.48 3.62
C LEU A 73 -8.68 3.54 4.74
N LYS A 74 -9.22 3.23 5.93
CA LYS A 74 -9.11 4.11 7.11
C LYS A 74 -7.81 3.93 7.87
N ASN A 75 -6.97 2.97 7.49
CA ASN A 75 -5.68 2.73 8.13
C ASN A 75 -4.54 3.09 7.17
N LEU A 76 -3.50 3.70 7.73
CA LEU A 76 -2.22 3.84 7.05
C LEU A 76 -1.37 2.60 7.27
N GLU A 77 -0.68 2.17 6.23
CA GLU A 77 0.36 1.14 6.29
C GLU A 77 1.76 1.71 6.09
N GLY A 78 1.87 2.95 5.61
CA GLY A 78 3.13 3.68 5.58
C GLY A 78 2.99 5.20 5.60
N LEU A 79 4.12 5.86 5.84
CA LEU A 79 4.27 7.31 5.86
C LEU A 79 5.65 7.67 5.29
N ILE A 80 5.70 8.52 4.27
CA ILE A 80 6.94 8.91 3.60
C ILE A 80 7.15 10.41 3.77
N ILE A 81 8.38 10.81 4.09
CA ILE A 81 8.83 12.20 4.17
C ILE A 81 9.96 12.36 3.14
N PRO A 82 9.61 12.68 1.88
CA PRO A 82 10.55 12.60 0.75
C PRO A 82 11.81 13.45 0.93
N GLU A 83 11.67 14.69 1.41
CA GLU A 83 12.79 15.63 1.57
C GLU A 83 13.81 15.15 2.61
N LEU A 84 13.37 14.36 3.59
CA LEU A 84 14.23 13.75 4.60
C LEU A 84 14.71 12.35 4.20
N GLY A 85 14.10 11.74 3.18
CA GLY A 85 14.34 10.34 2.82
C GLY A 85 13.92 9.36 3.92
N ILE A 86 12.90 9.71 4.72
CA ILE A 86 12.39 8.87 5.81
C ILE A 86 11.14 8.11 5.35
N LEU A 87 11.08 6.81 5.66
CA LEU A 87 9.92 5.97 5.46
C LEU A 87 9.54 5.26 6.76
N PHE A 88 8.30 5.43 7.20
CA PHE A 88 7.69 4.58 8.23
C PHE A 88 6.83 3.51 7.55
N ILE A 89 6.93 2.27 8.01
CA ILE A 89 6.16 1.14 7.49
C ILE A 89 5.61 0.31 8.65
N GLY A 90 4.35 -0.13 8.53
CA GLY A 90 3.71 -1.02 9.51
C GLY A 90 4.08 -2.49 9.28
N GLU A 91 4.16 -3.26 10.37
CA GLU A 91 4.53 -4.68 10.32
C GLU A 91 3.67 -5.57 9.40
N ASP A 92 2.37 -5.29 9.25
CA ASP A 92 1.47 -6.11 8.43
C ASP A 92 1.87 -6.01 6.95
N CYS A 93 2.04 -4.78 6.46
CA CYS A 93 2.50 -4.51 5.10
C CYS A 93 3.91 -5.06 4.93
N TYR A 94 4.82 -4.76 5.85
CA TYR A 94 6.20 -5.22 5.80
C TYR A 94 6.32 -6.76 5.68
N ARG A 95 5.50 -7.52 6.40
CA ARG A 95 5.49 -9.00 6.34
C ARG A 95 5.02 -9.54 4.99
N LEU A 96 4.14 -8.80 4.32
CA LEU A 96 3.60 -9.17 3.01
C LEU A 96 4.53 -8.80 1.86
N LEU A 97 5.55 -7.97 2.09
CA LEU A 97 6.55 -7.66 1.08
C LEU A 97 7.40 -8.90 0.82
N SER A 98 7.45 -9.31 -0.44
CA SER A 98 8.07 -10.55 -0.93
C SER A 98 9.60 -10.48 -1.05
N THR A 99 10.26 -9.57 -0.34
CA THR A 99 11.69 -9.27 -0.54
C THR A 99 12.50 -9.43 0.73
N GLU A 100 13.63 -10.14 0.62
CA GLU A 100 14.78 -10.09 1.53
C GLU A 100 15.49 -8.72 1.43
N LEU A 101 14.76 -7.62 1.55
CA LEU A 101 15.35 -6.29 1.52
C LEU A 101 16.31 -6.18 2.70
N SER A 102 17.61 -6.08 2.38
CA SER A 102 18.69 -5.81 3.32
C SER A 102 18.49 -4.40 3.88
N LEU A 103 17.79 -4.33 5.00
CA LEU A 103 17.47 -3.08 5.69
C LEU A 103 18.62 -2.62 6.56
N ASN A 104 19.73 -2.29 5.92
CA ASN A 104 20.95 -1.85 6.61
C ASN A 104 20.75 -0.56 7.45
N SER A 105 19.60 0.12 7.33
CA SER A 105 19.21 1.31 8.11
C SER A 105 17.84 1.19 8.81
N LYS A 106 17.38 -0.02 9.15
CA LYS A 106 16.11 -0.20 9.89
C LYS A 106 16.22 0.18 11.35
N LYS A 107 15.38 1.12 11.76
CA LYS A 107 15.06 1.40 13.16
C LYS A 107 13.71 0.75 13.48
N VAL A 108 13.65 -0.03 14.55
CA VAL A 108 12.39 -0.65 15.01
C VAL A 108 11.76 0.24 16.07
N LEU A 109 10.47 0.54 15.88
CA LEU A 109 9.61 1.14 16.89
C LEU A 109 8.68 0.03 17.42
N GLU A 110 9.02 -0.53 18.57
CA GLU A 110 8.27 -1.60 19.22
C GLU A 110 7.14 -1.01 20.07
N LEU A 111 5.89 -1.33 19.73
CA LEU A 111 4.71 -0.87 20.47
C LEU A 111 4.25 -1.88 21.51
N ASN A 112 4.78 -3.10 21.52
CA ASN A 112 4.43 -4.07 22.54
C ASN A 112 5.02 -3.72 23.92
N ASP A 113 6.04 -2.85 23.98
CA ASP A 113 6.61 -2.36 25.25
C ASP A 113 5.60 -1.56 26.11
N ILE A 114 4.53 -1.04 25.49
CA ILE A 114 3.46 -0.28 26.15
C ILE A 114 2.15 -1.09 26.26
N LEU A 115 2.21 -2.39 26.00
CA LEU A 115 1.06 -3.29 25.99
C LEU A 115 0.67 -3.69 27.42
N ASP A 116 -0.63 -3.70 27.70
CA ASP A 116 -1.18 -4.31 28.91
C ASP A 116 -1.13 -5.84 28.76
N GLU A 117 -0.11 -6.47 29.36
CA GLU A 117 0.12 -7.91 29.24
C GLU A 117 -1.03 -8.76 29.78
N GLU A 118 -1.70 -8.32 30.84
CA GLU A 118 -2.81 -9.06 31.43
C GLU A 118 -4.00 -9.09 30.48
N LYS A 119 -4.44 -7.93 30.00
CA LYS A 119 -5.54 -7.84 29.03
C LYS A 119 -5.22 -8.55 27.72
N PHE A 120 -3.96 -8.51 27.29
CA PHE A 120 -3.52 -9.23 26.10
C PHE A 120 -3.62 -10.74 26.30
N ARG A 121 -3.17 -11.26 27.44
CA ARG A 121 -3.23 -12.69 27.77
C ARG A 121 -4.67 -13.21 27.76
N GLU A 122 -5.60 -12.47 28.33
CA GLU A 122 -7.03 -12.79 28.32
C GLU A 122 -7.63 -12.84 26.91
N SER A 123 -7.14 -12.00 26.00
CA SER A 123 -7.65 -11.89 24.63
C SER A 123 -6.85 -12.68 23.59
N LYS A 124 -5.72 -13.28 23.97
CA LYS A 124 -4.73 -13.86 23.05
C LYS A 124 -5.33 -14.86 22.08
N ASP A 125 -6.10 -15.83 22.59
CA ASP A 125 -6.71 -16.87 21.76
C ASP A 125 -7.74 -16.30 20.78
N ARG A 126 -8.50 -15.28 21.21
CA ARG A 126 -9.46 -14.59 20.34
C ARG A 126 -8.73 -13.83 19.23
N ILE A 127 -7.65 -13.14 19.57
CA ILE A 127 -6.80 -12.44 18.59
C ILE A 127 -6.22 -13.43 17.59
N HIS A 128 -5.69 -14.56 18.06
CA HIS A 128 -5.13 -15.60 17.20
C HIS A 128 -6.17 -16.15 16.20
N LYS A 129 -7.35 -16.54 16.69
CA LYS A 129 -8.45 -16.99 15.83
C LYS A 129 -8.89 -15.93 14.80
N MET A 130 -8.88 -14.65 15.19
CA MET A 130 -9.20 -13.57 14.25
C MET A 130 -8.14 -13.42 13.16
N LEU A 131 -6.85 -13.54 13.51
CA LEU A 131 -5.74 -13.49 12.55
C LEU A 131 -5.79 -14.68 11.58
N GLU A 132 -6.11 -15.88 12.05
CA GLU A 132 -6.33 -17.04 11.17
C GLU A 132 -7.46 -16.80 10.18
N ARG A 133 -8.61 -16.27 10.64
CA ARG A 133 -9.73 -15.93 9.76
C ARG A 133 -9.36 -14.86 8.73
N ILE A 134 -8.57 -13.86 9.11
CA ILE A 134 -8.06 -12.85 8.18
C ILE A 134 -7.23 -13.51 7.08
N ASN A 135 -6.35 -14.45 7.43
CA ASN A 135 -5.53 -15.16 6.44
C ASN A 135 -6.39 -16.02 5.50
N ILE A 136 -7.36 -16.77 6.03
CA ILE A 136 -8.29 -17.57 5.20
C ILE A 136 -9.05 -16.67 4.22
N HIS A 137 -9.59 -15.54 4.69
CA HIS A 137 -10.30 -14.61 3.82
C HIS A 137 -9.39 -13.95 2.79
N ARG A 138 -8.11 -13.71 3.13
CA ARG A 138 -7.13 -13.19 2.17
C ARG A 138 -6.85 -14.18 1.05
N GLU A 139 -6.67 -15.46 1.36
CA GLU A 139 -6.50 -16.50 0.33
C GLU A 139 -7.74 -16.60 -0.58
N LEU A 140 -8.94 -16.51 -0.02
CA LEU A 140 -10.17 -16.46 -0.82
C LEU A 140 -10.21 -15.24 -1.75
N VAL A 141 -9.74 -14.07 -1.29
CA VAL A 141 -9.63 -12.88 -2.14
C VAL A 141 -8.68 -13.15 -3.30
N TYR A 142 -7.50 -13.73 -3.06
CA TYR A 142 -6.56 -14.08 -4.12
C TYR A 142 -7.13 -15.08 -5.12
N GLU A 143 -7.81 -16.12 -4.65
CA GLU A 143 -8.43 -17.11 -5.53
C GLU A 143 -9.50 -16.49 -6.43
N ASN A 144 -10.36 -15.63 -5.89
CA ASN A 144 -11.40 -14.97 -6.68
C ASN A 144 -10.83 -13.96 -7.68
N LEU A 145 -9.80 -13.22 -7.30
CA LEU A 145 -9.12 -12.29 -8.20
C LEU A 145 -8.42 -13.04 -9.35
N ARG A 146 -7.80 -14.18 -9.07
CA ARG A 146 -7.20 -15.02 -10.12
C ARG A 146 -8.24 -15.54 -11.10
N LYS A 147 -9.40 -16.00 -10.60
CA LYS A 147 -10.52 -16.42 -11.47
C LYS A 147 -11.05 -15.28 -12.33
N LEU A 148 -11.05 -14.06 -11.80
CA LEU A 148 -11.43 -12.87 -12.56
C LEU A 148 -10.40 -12.59 -13.66
N GLU A 149 -9.11 -12.60 -13.34
CA GLU A 149 -8.01 -12.44 -14.31
C GLU A 149 -8.10 -13.48 -15.43
N GLU A 150 -8.29 -14.76 -15.11
CA GLU A 150 -8.47 -15.84 -16.11
C GLU A 150 -9.73 -15.67 -16.98
N LEU A 151 -10.77 -15.02 -16.46
CA LEU A 151 -11.99 -14.73 -17.21
C LEU A 151 -11.81 -13.53 -18.13
N GLU A 152 -11.10 -12.50 -17.66
CA GLU A 152 -10.76 -11.32 -18.46
C GLU A 152 -9.86 -11.71 -19.64
N GLU A 153 -8.84 -12.56 -19.43
CA GLU A 153 -7.99 -13.08 -20.51
C GLU A 153 -8.81 -13.81 -21.59
N LYS A 154 -9.73 -14.70 -21.20
CA LYS A 154 -10.60 -15.41 -22.15
C LYS A 154 -11.53 -14.46 -22.92
N LEU A 155 -11.98 -13.39 -22.26
CA LEU A 155 -12.85 -12.41 -22.89
C LEU A 155 -12.05 -11.56 -23.90
N GLU A 156 -10.81 -11.20 -23.56
CA GLU A 156 -9.87 -10.53 -24.46
C GLU A 156 -9.59 -11.38 -25.70
N ASP A 157 -9.37 -12.69 -25.56
CA ASP A 157 -9.18 -13.60 -26.71
C ASP A 157 -10.38 -13.54 -27.68
N ILE A 158 -11.61 -13.61 -27.16
CA ILE A 158 -12.83 -13.51 -27.98
C ILE A 158 -12.93 -12.14 -28.65
N TYR A 159 -12.59 -11.06 -27.94
CA TYR A 159 -12.60 -9.72 -28.51
C TYR A 159 -11.55 -9.58 -29.60
N GLN A 160 -10.33 -10.07 -29.41
CA GLN A 160 -9.29 -10.04 -30.43
C GLN A 160 -9.72 -10.79 -31.70
N GLU A 161 -10.39 -11.93 -31.58
CA GLU A 161 -10.91 -12.67 -32.74
C GLU A 161 -12.07 -11.96 -33.45
N SER A 162 -12.86 -11.17 -32.73
CA SER A 162 -14.07 -10.52 -33.26
C SER A 162 -13.87 -9.06 -33.69
N VAL A 163 -12.78 -8.42 -33.26
CA VAL A 163 -12.47 -7.02 -33.58
C VAL A 163 -11.82 -6.92 -34.96
N ASN A 164 -12.39 -6.08 -35.82
CA ASN A 164 -11.76 -5.68 -37.07
C ASN A 164 -10.71 -4.60 -36.80
N PHE A 165 -9.49 -5.01 -36.46
CA PHE A 165 -8.38 -4.09 -36.15
C PHE A 165 -8.05 -3.12 -37.29
N HIS A 166 -8.29 -3.48 -38.55
CA HIS A 166 -8.12 -2.53 -39.66
C HIS A 166 -9.03 -1.32 -39.52
N LYS A 167 -10.32 -1.51 -39.17
CA LYS A 167 -11.25 -0.40 -38.95
C LYS A 167 -10.94 0.39 -37.68
N VAL A 168 -10.44 -0.29 -36.64
CA VAL A 168 -9.99 0.38 -35.41
C VAL A 168 -8.84 1.33 -35.73
N ASN A 169 -7.84 0.86 -36.48
CA ASN A 169 -6.70 1.69 -36.88
C ASN A 169 -7.12 2.84 -37.80
N GLU A 170 -8.06 2.62 -38.73
CA GLU A 170 -8.59 3.70 -39.59
C GLU A 170 -9.33 4.78 -38.76
N LEU A 171 -10.05 4.38 -37.71
CA LEU A 171 -10.68 5.32 -36.78
C LEU A 171 -9.64 6.05 -35.94
N GLU A 172 -8.59 5.36 -35.50
CA GLU A 172 -7.48 5.93 -34.74
C GLU A 172 -6.78 7.02 -35.57
N GLU A 173 -6.41 6.73 -36.83
CA GLU A 173 -5.78 7.69 -37.74
C GLU A 173 -6.66 8.94 -37.94
N LYS A 174 -7.95 8.75 -38.24
CA LYS A 174 -8.90 9.88 -38.36
C LYS A 174 -9.02 10.70 -37.08
N PHE A 175 -8.93 10.05 -35.92
CA PHE A 175 -9.01 10.73 -34.63
C PHE A 175 -7.72 11.53 -34.34
N ILE A 176 -6.57 10.97 -34.70
CA ILE A 176 -5.26 11.64 -34.63
C ILE A 176 -5.25 12.87 -35.54
N GLU A 177 -5.64 12.73 -36.81
CA GLU A 177 -5.75 13.85 -37.77
C GLU A 177 -6.62 14.99 -37.20
N LYS A 178 -7.79 14.63 -36.65
CA LYS A 178 -8.72 15.59 -36.04
C LYS A 178 -8.17 16.30 -34.81
N ILE A 179 -7.34 15.64 -34.00
CA ILE A 179 -6.72 16.27 -32.82
C ILE A 179 -5.55 17.16 -33.23
N LEU A 180 -4.81 16.78 -34.27
CA LEU A 180 -3.62 17.48 -34.73
C LEU A 180 -3.89 18.59 -35.75
N ASP A 181 -5.15 18.79 -36.17
CA ASP A 181 -5.54 19.76 -37.22
C ASP A 181 -4.71 19.61 -38.52
N ILE A 182 -4.46 18.37 -38.95
CA ILE A 182 -3.86 18.04 -40.27
C ILE A 182 -4.98 17.56 -41.20
#